data_AF-A0A6M0FUR7-F1
#
_entry.id   AF-A0A6M0FUR7-F1
#
_cell.length_a   1.000
_cell.length_b   1.000
_cell.length_c   1.000
_cell.angle_alpha   90.00
_cell.angle_beta   90.00
_cell.angle_gamma   90.00
#
_symmetry.space_group_name_H-M   'P 1'
#
loop_
_entity.id
_entity.type
_entity.pdbx_description
1 polymer ?
#
loop_
_entity_poly.entity_id
_entity_poly.type
_entity_poly.pdbx_seq_one_letter_code
_entity_poly.pdbx_strand_id
1 'polypeptide(L)'
;MYISIPMEPQAQSKSQFELDLLKQEYFFLQTTVEDYNKQIWAIKALGISGTGVVINLVLKESKNEIALIGCAIPLFFWILESQWKHFQRGFYPRIREIEEILTKEAKLRGPAIFGGWSRAFKRTTTPKHQGYLWDGLLNRSVFLTYVLEIVCLLVLSVIKLP
;
A
#
# COMPACT_ATOMS: atom_id res chain seq x y z
N MET A 1 34.11 -49.92 -24.17
CA MET A 1 33.91 -48.56 -24.73
C MET A 1 32.66 -48.00 -24.07
N TYR A 2 32.80 -47.21 -23.00
CA TYR A 2 31.64 -46.62 -22.32
C TYR A 2 31.20 -45.37 -23.08
N ILE A 3 29.97 -45.37 -23.58
CA ILE A 3 29.34 -44.18 -24.16
C ILE A 3 28.83 -43.36 -22.97
N SER A 4 29.59 -42.34 -22.59
CA SER A 4 29.08 -41.28 -21.71
C SER A 4 28.09 -40.42 -22.49
N ILE A 5 26.80 -40.66 -22.27
CA ILE A 5 25.74 -39.76 -22.72
C ILE A 5 25.88 -38.46 -21.93
N PRO A 6 26.08 -37.29 -22.56
CA PRO A 6 26.03 -36.03 -21.83
C PRO A 6 24.57 -35.72 -21.53
N MET A 7 24.09 -36.11 -20.35
CA MET A 7 22.93 -35.44 -19.77
C MET A 7 23.39 -34.08 -19.22
N GLU A 8 22.54 -33.07 -19.35
CA GLU A 8 22.58 -31.76 -18.64
C GLU A 8 23.27 -30.55 -19.32
N PRO A 9 22.73 -30.06 -20.44
CA PRO A 9 22.71 -28.60 -20.66
C PRO A 9 21.29 -28.00 -20.57
N GLN A 10 20.28 -28.77 -20.99
CA GLN A 10 18.94 -28.26 -21.25
C GLN A 10 18.11 -28.05 -19.97
N ALA A 11 18.28 -28.91 -18.96
CA ALA A 11 17.60 -28.82 -17.67
C ALA A 11 18.11 -27.63 -16.82
N GLN A 12 19.42 -27.40 -16.85
CA GLN A 12 20.06 -26.29 -16.14
C GLN A 12 19.70 -24.94 -16.77
N SER A 13 19.60 -24.88 -18.10
CA SER A 13 19.11 -23.71 -18.83
C SER A 13 17.64 -23.39 -18.52
N LYS A 14 16.77 -24.39 -18.43
CA LYS A 14 15.35 -24.20 -18.07
C LYS A 14 15.17 -23.67 -16.65
N SER A 15 15.90 -24.24 -15.68
CA SER A 15 15.88 -23.78 -14.28
C SER A 15 16.38 -22.34 -14.14
N GLN A 16 17.42 -21.97 -14.87
CA GLN A 16 17.95 -20.61 -14.88
C GLN A 16 16.94 -19.62 -15.50
N PHE A 17 16.28 -20.01 -16.59
CA PHE A 17 15.23 -19.22 -17.22
C PHE A 17 14.04 -18.96 -16.27
N GLU A 18 13.55 -19.99 -15.58
CA GLU A 18 12.46 -19.86 -14.58
C GLU A 18 12.86 -18.94 -13.42
N LEU A 19 14.11 -19.07 -12.94
CA LEU A 19 14.64 -18.20 -11.89
C LEU A 19 14.70 -16.73 -12.33
N ASP A 20 15.09 -16.47 -13.57
CA ASP A 20 15.17 -15.11 -14.10
C ASP A 20 13.78 -14.51 -14.31
N LEU A 21 12.79 -15.30 -14.74
CA LEU A 21 11.39 -14.88 -14.77
C LEU A 21 10.86 -14.50 -13.37
N LEU A 22 11.16 -15.30 -12.35
CA LEU A 22 10.75 -15.01 -10.96
C LEU A 22 11.39 -13.72 -10.42
N LYS A 23 12.67 -13.47 -10.74
CA LYS A 23 13.32 -12.20 -10.39
C LYS A 23 12.65 -11.01 -11.09
N GLN A 24 12.35 -11.13 -12.38
CA GLN A 24 11.68 -10.07 -13.14
C GLN A 24 10.29 -9.78 -12.56
N GLU A 25 9.51 -10.82 -12.28
CA GLU A 25 8.21 -10.70 -11.63
C GLU A 25 8.34 -10.02 -10.25
N TYR A 26 9.30 -10.45 -9.44
CA TYR A 26 9.54 -9.85 -8.12
C TYR A 26 9.83 -8.35 -8.21
N PHE A 27 10.76 -7.92 -9.07
CA PHE A 27 11.09 -6.50 -9.21
C PHE A 27 9.93 -5.69 -9.80
N PHE A 28 9.17 -6.27 -10.72
CA PHE A 28 7.95 -5.66 -11.24
C PHE A 28 6.93 -5.42 -10.13
N LEU A 29 6.68 -6.42 -9.29
CA LEU A 29 5.74 -6.32 -8.16
C LEU A 29 6.22 -5.32 -7.10
N GLN A 30 7.51 -5.30 -6.77
CA GLN A 30 8.07 -4.33 -5.82
C GLN A 30 7.92 -2.89 -6.35
N THR A 31 8.29 -2.66 -7.62
CA THR A 31 8.13 -1.35 -8.28
C THR A 31 6.67 -0.92 -8.29
N THR A 32 5.77 -1.84 -8.61
CA THR A 32 4.33 -1.59 -8.60
C THR A 32 3.86 -1.16 -7.22
N VAL A 33 4.25 -1.87 -6.15
CA VAL A 33 3.92 -1.52 -4.75
C VAL A 33 4.47 -0.14 -4.36
N GLU A 34 5.67 0.22 -4.82
CA GLU A 34 6.25 1.54 -4.60
C GLU A 34 5.47 2.65 -5.31
N ASP A 35 5.01 2.40 -6.53
CA ASP A 35 4.18 3.37 -7.27
C ASP A 35 2.82 3.57 -6.59
N TYR A 36 2.20 2.52 -6.07
CA TYR A 36 1.03 2.65 -5.19
C TYR A 36 1.31 3.53 -3.97
N ASN A 37 2.48 3.38 -3.32
CA ASN A 37 2.85 4.24 -2.20
C ASN A 37 2.97 5.71 -2.63
N LYS A 38 3.59 6.00 -3.79
CA LYS A 38 3.69 7.37 -4.32
C LYS A 38 2.31 7.99 -4.56
N GLN A 39 1.39 7.23 -5.16
CA GLN A 39 0.01 7.69 -5.40
C GLN A 39 -0.74 7.94 -4.08
N ILE A 40 -0.59 7.06 -3.08
CA ILE A 40 -1.18 7.25 -1.74
C ILE A 40 -0.65 8.54 -1.08
N TRP A 41 0.64 8.83 -1.19
CA TRP A 41 1.21 10.08 -0.68
C TRP A 41 0.61 11.31 -1.38
N ALA A 42 0.43 11.26 -2.70
CA ALA A 42 -0.20 12.33 -3.46
C ALA A 42 -1.67 12.55 -3.05
N ILE A 43 -2.45 11.47 -2.90
CA ILE A 43 -3.84 11.51 -2.42
C ILE A 43 -3.91 12.18 -1.05
N LYS A 44 -3.04 11.78 -0.11
CA LYS A 44 -3.03 12.33 1.24
C LYS A 44 -2.65 13.82 1.25
N ALA A 45 -1.67 14.22 0.44
CA ALA A 45 -1.27 15.63 0.32
C ALA A 45 -2.41 16.50 -0.24
N LEU A 46 -3.11 16.02 -1.27
CA LEU A 46 -4.26 16.70 -1.85
C LEU A 46 -5.45 16.78 -0.89
N GLY A 47 -5.74 15.70 -0.15
CA GLY A 47 -6.79 15.66 0.86
C GLY A 47 -6.56 16.70 1.96
N ILE A 48 -5.37 16.69 2.57
CA ILE A 48 -4.98 17.65 3.61
C ILE A 48 -5.04 19.10 3.08
N SER A 49 -4.58 19.33 1.85
CA SER A 49 -4.62 20.66 1.23
C SER A 49 -6.07 21.13 1.02
N GLY A 50 -6.95 20.25 0.54
CA GLY A 50 -8.37 20.53 0.36
C GLY A 50 -9.06 20.86 1.69
N THR A 51 -8.79 20.09 2.74
CA THR A 51 -9.27 20.39 4.10
C THR A 51 -8.73 21.73 4.60
N GLY A 52 -7.47 22.05 4.36
CA GLY A 52 -6.87 23.36 4.70
C GLY A 52 -7.57 24.54 4.01
N VAL A 53 -7.95 24.40 2.74
CA VAL A 53 -8.73 25.42 2.01
C VAL A 53 -10.10 25.63 2.66
N VAL A 54 -10.79 24.56 3.05
CA VAL A 54 -12.08 24.65 3.76
C VAL A 54 -11.91 25.37 5.09
N ILE A 55 -10.91 25.00 5.89
CA ILE A 55 -10.64 25.66 7.18
C ILE A 55 -10.42 27.17 6.98
N ASN A 56 -9.61 27.56 6.00
CA ASN A 56 -9.38 28.96 5.67
C ASN A 56 -10.67 29.68 5.27
N LEU A 57 -11.54 29.03 4.48
CA LEU A 57 -12.81 29.59 4.05
C LEU A 57 -13.78 29.78 5.22
N VAL A 58 -13.89 28.79 6.11
CA VAL A 58 -14.69 28.86 7.34
C VAL A 58 -14.26 30.05 8.21
N LEU A 59 -12.96 30.24 8.39
CA LEU A 59 -12.40 31.34 9.18
C LEU A 59 -12.61 32.73 8.54
N LYS A 60 -12.64 32.81 7.20
CA LYS A 60 -12.86 34.07 6.48
C LYS A 60 -14.33 34.49 6.43
N GLU A 61 -15.21 33.52 6.24
CA GLU A 61 -16.65 33.77 6.06
C GLU A 61 -17.42 33.74 7.38
N SER A 62 -16.80 33.28 8.48
CA SER A 62 -17.43 33.01 9.79
C SER A 62 -18.73 32.19 9.67
N LYS A 63 -18.81 31.30 8.67
CA LYS A 63 -19.95 30.43 8.37
C LYS A 63 -19.61 28.98 8.70
N ASN A 64 -20.11 28.52 9.82
CA ASN A 64 -19.86 27.19 10.35
C ASN A 64 -20.42 26.06 9.45
N GLU A 65 -21.44 26.35 8.65
CA GLU A 65 -22.05 25.39 7.72
C GLU A 65 -21.05 24.91 6.66
N ILE A 66 -20.08 25.77 6.30
CA ILE A 66 -19.00 25.44 5.38
C ILE A 66 -18.14 24.30 5.95
N ALA A 67 -17.94 24.25 7.27
CA ALA A 67 -17.17 23.18 7.91
C ALA A 67 -17.90 21.83 7.86
N LEU A 68 -19.23 21.82 8.01
CA LEU A 68 -20.05 20.61 7.87
C LEU A 68 -19.99 20.06 6.44
N ILE A 69 -20.20 20.91 5.44
CA ILE A 69 -20.11 20.52 4.02
C ILE A 69 -18.68 20.06 3.72
N GLY A 70 -17.69 20.74 4.30
CA GLY A 70 -16.27 20.43 4.17
C GLY A 70 -15.87 19.03 4.62
N CYS A 71 -16.62 18.40 5.53
CA CYS A 71 -16.37 17.03 5.96
C CYS A 71 -16.46 16.01 4.81
N ALA A 72 -17.13 16.36 3.71
CA ALA A 72 -17.17 15.53 2.51
C ALA A 72 -15.77 15.34 1.88
N ILE A 73 -14.88 16.33 1.98
CA ILE A 73 -13.52 16.25 1.40
C ILE A 73 -12.73 15.07 1.99
N PRO A 74 -12.42 15.04 3.31
CA PRO A 74 -11.69 13.92 3.89
C PRO A 74 -12.43 12.59 3.73
N LEU A 75 -13.76 12.56 3.64
CA LEU A 75 -14.52 11.33 3.35
C LEU A 75 -14.22 10.77 1.94
N PHE A 76 -14.23 11.60 0.90
CA PHE A 76 -13.91 11.16 -0.46
C PHE A 76 -12.45 10.70 -0.57
N PHE A 77 -11.52 11.44 0.02
CA PHE A 77 -10.11 11.06 0.03
C PHE A 77 -9.85 9.79 0.85
N TRP A 78 -10.60 9.56 1.93
CA TRP A 78 -10.56 8.31 2.69
C TRP A 78 -10.97 7.12 1.83
N ILE A 79 -12.09 7.22 1.10
CA ILE A 79 -12.56 6.14 0.21
C ILE A 79 -11.52 5.87 -0.88
N LEU A 80 -10.99 6.93 -1.50
CA LEU A 80 -9.99 6.83 -2.55
C LEU A 80 -8.72 6.14 -2.03
N GLU A 81 -8.09 6.65 -0.95
CA GLU A 81 -6.90 6.03 -0.36
C GLU A 81 -7.15 4.56 0.02
N SER A 82 -8.35 4.25 0.52
CA SER A 82 -8.75 2.88 0.87
C SER A 82 -8.75 1.94 -0.34
N GLN A 83 -9.22 2.39 -1.50
CA GLN A 83 -9.19 1.62 -2.75
C GLN A 83 -7.75 1.35 -3.21
N TRP A 84 -6.92 2.39 -3.25
CA TRP A 84 -5.51 2.25 -3.61
C TRP A 84 -4.75 1.32 -2.65
N LYS A 85 -5.03 1.41 -1.34
CA LYS A 85 -4.42 0.55 -0.34
C LYS A 85 -4.85 -0.91 -0.45
N HIS A 86 -6.13 -1.13 -0.79
CA HIS A 86 -6.65 -2.47 -1.04
C HIS A 86 -5.99 -3.11 -2.27
N PHE A 87 -5.90 -2.37 -3.39
CA PHE A 87 -5.21 -2.85 -4.60
C PHE A 87 -3.73 -3.12 -4.34
N GLN A 88 -3.03 -2.23 -3.62
CA GLN A 88 -1.64 -2.45 -3.21
C GLN A 88 -1.46 -3.77 -2.44
N ARG A 89 -2.37 -4.07 -1.50
CA ARG A 89 -2.30 -5.29 -0.69
C ARG A 89 -2.48 -6.57 -1.52
N GLY A 90 -3.14 -6.50 -2.67
CA GLY A 90 -3.31 -7.63 -3.58
C GLY A 90 -2.00 -8.23 -4.10
N PHE A 91 -0.91 -7.45 -4.10
CA PHE A 91 0.40 -7.93 -4.58
C PHE A 91 1.23 -8.63 -3.51
N TYR A 92 0.95 -8.40 -2.21
CA TYR A 92 1.76 -8.95 -1.12
C TYR A 92 1.77 -10.48 -1.03
N PRO A 93 0.66 -11.22 -1.28
CA PRO A 93 0.70 -12.68 -1.30
C PRO A 93 1.70 -13.23 -2.31
N ARG A 94 1.69 -12.69 -3.54
CA ARG A 94 2.59 -13.15 -4.62
C ARG A 94 4.05 -12.77 -4.36
N ILE A 95 4.30 -11.55 -3.87
CA ILE A 95 5.66 -11.13 -3.46
C ILE A 95 6.23 -12.12 -2.44
N ARG A 96 5.44 -12.47 -1.42
CA ARG A 96 5.85 -13.40 -0.38
C ARG A 96 6.13 -14.80 -0.95
N GLU A 97 5.27 -15.30 -1.82
CA GLU A 97 5.45 -16.61 -2.46
C GLU A 97 6.79 -16.66 -3.20
N ILE A 98 7.10 -15.62 -3.98
CA ILE A 98 8.38 -15.53 -4.70
C ILE A 98 9.56 -15.46 -3.71
N GLU A 99 9.47 -14.67 -2.64
CA GLU A 99 10.52 -14.63 -1.62
C GLU A 99 10.73 -16.00 -0.95
N GLU A 100 9.66 -16.76 -0.71
CA GLU A 100 9.76 -18.12 -0.17
C GLU A 100 10.45 -19.08 -1.15
N ILE A 101 10.12 -19.03 -2.44
CA ILE A 101 10.78 -19.83 -3.48
C ILE A 101 12.29 -19.46 -3.55
N LEU A 102 12.61 -18.17 -3.63
CA LEU A 102 13.99 -17.70 -3.76
C LEU A 102 14.85 -18.03 -2.53
N THR A 103 14.28 -17.94 -1.32
CA THR A 103 15.02 -18.19 -0.08
C THR A 103 15.11 -19.66 0.29
N LYS A 104 14.04 -20.45 0.08
CA LYS A 104 14.00 -21.87 0.48
C LYS A 104 14.51 -22.80 -0.61
N GLU A 105 14.11 -22.59 -1.87
CA GLU A 105 14.41 -23.50 -2.98
C GLU A 105 15.75 -23.13 -3.63
N ALA A 106 15.93 -21.86 -3.97
CA ALA A 106 17.17 -21.37 -4.60
C ALA A 106 18.30 -21.08 -3.59
N LYS A 107 18.03 -21.22 -2.27
CA LYS A 107 18.97 -20.96 -1.16
C LYS A 107 19.66 -19.59 -1.25
N LEU A 108 18.99 -18.60 -1.84
CA LEU A 108 19.52 -17.25 -1.95
C LEU A 108 19.26 -16.49 -0.64
N ARG A 109 20.23 -15.67 -0.23
CA ARG A 109 20.07 -14.77 0.93
C ARG A 109 19.15 -13.57 0.65
N GLY A 110 18.85 -13.31 -0.61
CA GLY A 110 17.94 -12.25 -1.06
C GLY A 110 17.52 -12.47 -2.51
N PRO A 111 16.56 -11.68 -3.02
CA PRO A 111 15.87 -10.57 -2.36
C PRO A 111 14.75 -11.03 -1.41
N ALA A 112 14.67 -10.39 -0.24
CA ALA A 112 13.65 -10.65 0.78
C ALA A 112 13.19 -9.33 1.43
N ILE A 113 12.84 -8.34 0.61
CA ILE A 113 12.52 -6.97 1.05
C ILE A 113 11.24 -6.97 1.87
N PHE A 114 10.18 -7.61 1.38
CA PHE A 114 8.88 -7.65 2.05
C PHE A 114 8.96 -8.43 3.36
N GLY A 115 9.60 -9.61 3.33
CA GLY A 115 9.82 -10.45 4.51
C GLY A 115 10.71 -9.77 5.55
N GLY A 116 11.79 -9.10 5.11
CA GLY A 116 12.69 -8.32 5.96
C GLY A 116 11.99 -7.17 6.65
N TRP A 117 11.22 -6.37 5.90
CA TRP A 117 10.43 -5.27 6.45
C TRP A 117 9.36 -5.76 7.42
N SER A 118 8.61 -6.81 7.05
CA SER A 118 7.57 -7.38 7.90
C SER A 118 8.15 -7.86 9.25
N ARG A 119 9.33 -8.49 9.22
CA ARG A 119 10.04 -8.94 10.43
C ARG A 119 10.52 -7.77 11.28
N ALA A 120 11.11 -6.74 10.67
CA ALA A 120 11.60 -5.55 11.38
C ALA A 120 10.47 -4.82 12.13
N PHE A 121 9.28 -4.75 11.54
CA PHE A 121 8.11 -4.10 12.14
C PHE A 121 7.21 -5.05 12.94
N LYS A 122 7.65 -6.29 13.23
CA LYS A 122 6.87 -7.32 13.93
C LYS A 122 5.46 -7.51 13.33
N ARG A 123 5.33 -7.33 12.01
CA ARG A 123 4.08 -7.50 11.28
C ARG A 123 3.91 -8.96 10.91
N THR A 124 2.66 -9.39 10.79
CA THR A 124 2.36 -10.71 10.22
C THR A 124 2.98 -10.80 8.84
N THR A 125 3.86 -11.78 8.66
CA THR A 125 4.43 -12.12 7.36
C THR A 125 3.40 -12.82 6.46
N THR A 126 2.26 -13.24 7.02
CA THR A 126 1.13 -13.76 6.26
C THR A 126 0.21 -12.61 5.83
N PRO A 127 0.23 -12.19 4.54
CA PRO A 127 -0.79 -11.30 4.03
C PRO A 127 -2.11 -12.07 4.05
N LYS A 128 -3.00 -11.73 4.98
CA LYS A 128 -4.37 -12.22 4.98
C LYS A 128 -5.20 -11.30 4.11
N HIS A 129 -5.85 -11.83 3.09
CA HIS A 129 -6.91 -11.11 2.41
C HIS A 129 -8.11 -11.01 3.36
N GLN A 130 -8.33 -9.83 3.91
CA GLN A 130 -9.48 -9.55 4.78
C GLN A 130 -10.57 -8.76 4.03
N GLY A 131 -10.38 -8.54 2.73
CA GLY A 131 -11.33 -7.84 1.87
C GLY A 131 -11.23 -6.32 2.04
N TYR A 132 -11.95 -5.59 1.18
CA TYR A 132 -11.84 -4.13 1.07
C TYR A 132 -12.05 -3.39 2.41
N LEU A 133 -12.99 -3.84 3.24
CA LEU A 133 -13.33 -3.19 4.50
C LEU A 133 -12.13 -3.14 5.47
N TRP A 134 -11.43 -4.25 5.66
CA TRP A 134 -10.31 -4.33 6.60
C TRP A 134 -8.98 -3.93 5.97
N ASP A 135 -8.81 -4.23 4.68
CA ASP A 135 -7.56 -3.98 3.96
C ASP A 135 -7.40 -2.53 3.51
N GLY A 136 -8.51 -1.89 3.14
CA GLY A 136 -8.61 -0.49 2.75
C GLY A 136 -9.19 0.37 3.87
N LEU A 137 -10.51 0.26 4.08
CA LEU A 137 -11.29 1.26 4.82
C LEU A 137 -10.85 1.43 6.28
N LEU A 138 -10.73 0.32 7.01
CA LEU A 138 -10.35 0.29 8.43
C LEU A 138 -8.85 0.10 8.65
N ASN A 139 -8.05 0.27 7.60
CA ASN A 139 -6.61 0.24 7.74
C ASN A 139 -6.15 1.40 8.62
N ARG A 140 -5.47 1.09 9.73
CA ARG A 140 -5.01 2.08 10.72
C ARG A 140 -4.21 3.22 10.11
N SER A 141 -3.37 2.97 9.10
CA SER A 141 -2.57 4.02 8.45
C SER A 141 -3.38 4.95 7.56
N VAL A 142 -4.58 4.51 7.14
CA VAL A 142 -5.48 5.25 6.26
C VAL A 142 -6.49 6.02 7.13
N PHE A 143 -7.26 5.29 7.94
CA PHE A 143 -8.37 5.81 8.75
C PHE A 143 -7.98 6.97 9.68
N LEU A 144 -6.83 6.86 10.36
CA LEU A 144 -6.46 7.78 11.43
C LEU A 144 -6.38 9.24 10.95
N THR A 145 -5.81 9.50 9.77
CA THR A 145 -5.65 10.87 9.26
C THR A 145 -7.00 11.51 8.94
N TYR A 146 -7.87 10.75 8.27
CA TYR A 146 -9.17 11.27 7.83
C TYR A 146 -10.13 11.50 9.00
N VAL A 147 -10.09 10.64 10.03
CA VAL A 147 -10.87 10.89 11.25
C VAL A 147 -10.42 12.15 11.96
N LEU A 148 -9.11 12.40 12.03
CA LEU A 148 -8.60 13.63 12.64
C LEU A 148 -9.06 14.87 11.86
N GLU A 149 -9.04 14.83 10.52
CA GLU A 149 -9.56 15.90 9.66
C GLU A 149 -11.06 16.13 9.87
N ILE A 150 -11.86 15.07 9.87
CA ILE A 150 -13.32 15.15 10.09
C ILE A 150 -13.62 15.70 11.49
N VAL A 151 -12.95 15.20 12.53
CA VAL A 151 -13.15 15.70 13.91
C VAL A 151 -12.78 17.18 14.01
N CYS A 152 -11.69 17.61 13.35
CA CYS A 152 -11.31 19.02 13.32
C CYS A 152 -12.39 19.90 12.68
N LEU A 153 -12.93 19.49 11.53
CA LEU A 153 -14.00 20.21 10.84
C LEU A 153 -15.32 20.21 11.63
N LEU A 154 -15.67 19.09 12.28
CA LEU A 154 -16.85 19.02 13.14
C LEU A 154 -16.72 19.96 14.34
N VAL A 155 -15.54 20.04 14.96
CA VAL A 155 -15.29 21.00 16.04
C VAL A 155 -15.47 22.45 15.53
N LEU A 156 -14.91 22.78 14.37
CA LEU A 156 -15.10 24.11 13.76
C LEU A 156 -16.55 24.42 13.44
N SER A 157 -17.36 23.41 13.09
CA SER A 157 -18.79 23.63 12.81
C SER A 157 -19.62 24.02 14.03
N VAL A 158 -19.17 23.68 15.23
CA VAL A 158 -19.91 23.94 16.48
C VAL A 158 -19.41 25.20 17.18
N ILE A 159 -18.14 25.55 17.02
CA ILE A 159 -17.56 26.76 17.61
C ILE A 159 -18.15 27.99 16.95
N LYS A 160 -18.75 28.90 17.74
CA LYS A 160 -19.12 30.22 17.23
C LYS A 160 -17.85 31.00 16.93
N LEU A 161 -17.59 31.21 15.64
CA LEU A 161 -16.51 32.09 15.20
C LEU A 161 -16.88 33.55 15.50
N PRO A 162 -15.92 34.35 15.98
CA PRO A 162 -16.14 35.76 16.31
C PRO A 162 -16.44 36.62 15.07
#